data_AF-A0A1H0HMN6-F1
#
_entry.id   AF-A0A1H0HMN6-F1
#
_cell.length_a   1.000
_cell.length_b   1.000
_cell.length_c   1.000
_cell.angle_alpha   90.00
_cell.angle_beta   90.00
_cell.angle_gamma   90.00
#
_symmetry.space_group_name_H-M   'P 1'
#
loop_
_entity.id
_entity.type
_entity.pdbx_description
1 polymer ?
#
loop_
_entity_poly.entity_id
_entity_poly.type
_entity_poly.pdbx_seq_one_letter_code
_entity_poly.pdbx_strand_id
1 'polypeptide(L)'
;MTPIIATRSVESDILLQSGRTVLLAGLIQDHLEQQENGVPVLRTVPVVGDLFKQKADKVRRVELILMLTPRVTRNATQIEELVRLLQDQTHAR
;
A
#
# COMPACT_ATOMS: atom_id res chain seq x y z
N MET A 1 -26.47 -4.69 2.20
CA MET A 1 -25.07 -4.39 1.89
C MET A 1 -24.37 -4.04 3.19
N THR A 2 -23.52 -4.91 3.72
CA THR A 2 -22.67 -4.60 4.87
C THR A 2 -21.39 -3.91 4.35
N PRO A 3 -20.93 -2.81 4.98
CA PRO A 3 -19.72 -2.13 4.52
C PRO A 3 -18.50 -3.04 4.72
N ILE A 4 -17.63 -3.08 3.71
CA ILE A 4 -16.33 -3.75 3.81
C ILE A 4 -15.38 -2.78 4.50
N ILE A 5 -15.20 -2.91 5.81
CA ILE A 5 -14.20 -2.11 6.54
C ILE A 5 -12.88 -2.88 6.50
N ALA A 6 -12.02 -2.51 5.55
CA ALA A 6 -10.64 -3.03 5.51
C ALA A 6 -9.81 -2.34 6.62
N THR A 7 -9.80 -2.92 7.81
CA THR A 7 -9.00 -2.42 8.94
C THR A 7 -7.59 -3.02 8.88
N ARG A 8 -6.57 -2.17 8.83
CA ARG A 8 -5.16 -2.57 9.00
C ARG A 8 -4.71 -2.04 10.36
N SER A 9 -4.43 -2.93 11.32
CA SER A 9 -3.95 -2.58 12.66
C SER A 9 -2.56 -3.18 12.91
N VAL A 10 -1.69 -2.43 13.57
CA VAL A 10 -0.33 -2.83 13.95
C VAL A 10 -0.11 -2.37 15.39
N GLU A 11 0.23 -3.30 16.29
CA GLU A 11 0.55 -3.03 17.69
C GLU A 11 2.00 -3.47 17.95
N SER A 12 2.83 -2.59 18.49
CA SER A 12 4.26 -2.87 18.72
C SER A 12 4.86 -1.94 19.77
N ASP A 13 5.66 -2.50 20.66
CA ASP A 13 6.46 -1.75 21.64
C ASP A 13 7.87 -1.52 21.10
N ILE A 14 8.27 -0.25 20.98
CA ILE A 14 9.54 0.15 20.37
C ILE A 14 10.24 1.24 21.19
N LEU A 15 11.55 1.11 21.36
CA LEU A 15 12.40 2.12 22.01
C LEU A 15 13.12 2.94 20.96
N LEU A 16 12.84 4.24 20.90
CA LEU A 16 13.36 5.12 19.86
C LEU A 16 14.08 6.33 20.45
N GLN A 17 15.14 6.75 19.76
CA GLN A 17 15.83 8.01 20.03
C GLN A 17 15.18 9.15 19.24
N SER A 18 15.03 10.32 19.88
CA SER A 18 14.50 11.53 19.23
C SER A 18 15.28 11.88 17.96
N GLY A 19 14.56 12.22 16.89
CA GLY A 19 15.12 12.72 15.64
C GLY A 19 15.55 11.65 14.63
N ARG A 20 15.43 10.35 14.95
CA ARG A 20 15.75 9.26 14.01
C ARG A 20 14.48 8.66 13.43
N THR A 21 14.35 8.66 12.11
CA THR A 21 13.27 7.96 11.43
C THR A 21 13.50 6.44 11.49
N VAL A 22 12.45 5.71 11.83
CA VAL A 22 12.44 4.24 11.82
C VAL A 22 11.33 3.71 10.93
N LEU A 23 11.60 2.58 10.29
CA LEU A 23 10.60 1.80 9.56
C LEU A 23 9.90 0.87 10.55
N LEU A 24 8.60 1.05 10.71
CA LEU A 24 7.79 0.27 11.65
C LEU A 24 7.23 -0.99 11.00
N ALA A 25 6.69 -0.83 9.80
CA ALA A 25 6.07 -1.92 9.06
C ALA A 25 6.21 -1.69 7.56
N GLY A 26 6.24 -2.80 6.82
CA GLY A 26 6.17 -2.83 5.36
C GLY A 26 5.20 -3.92 4.94
N LEU A 27 4.38 -3.65 3.92
CA LEU A 27 3.51 -4.64 3.29
C LEU A 27 3.71 -4.56 1.78
N ILE A 28 4.09 -5.69 1.19
CA ILE A 28 4.11 -5.86 -0.26
C ILE A 28 3.00 -6.84 -0.59
N GLN A 29 2.04 -6.42 -1.42
CA GLN A 29 0.91 -7.22 -1.85
C GLN A 29 0.89 -7.31 -3.37
N ASP A 30 1.10 -8.52 -3.88
CA ASP A 30 0.97 -8.84 -5.30
C ASP A 30 -0.38 -9.51 -5.57
N HIS A 31 -1.09 -9.02 -6.58
CA HIS A 31 -2.38 -9.54 -7.03
C HIS A 31 -2.27 -9.90 -8.52
N LEU A 32 -2.31 -11.20 -8.81
CA LEU A 32 -2.31 -11.75 -10.17
C LEU A 32 -3.75 -12.16 -10.53
N GLU A 33 -4.31 -11.53 -11.56
CA GLU A 33 -5.61 -11.88 -12.14
C GLU A 33 -5.35 -12.43 -13.54
N GLN A 34 -5.56 -13.74 -13.71
CA GLN A 34 -5.46 -14.41 -15.01
C GLN A 34 -6.86 -14.68 -15.54
N GLN A 35 -7.18 -14.10 -16.69
CA GLN A 35 -8.44 -14.31 -17.37
C GLN A 35 -8.17 -14.97 -18.72
N GLU A 36 -8.79 -16.12 -18.96
CA GLU A 36 -8.78 -16.78 -20.27
C GLU A 36 -10.21 -16.85 -20.79
N ASN A 37 -10.45 -16.20 -21.93
CA ASN A 37 -11.70 -16.30 -22.68
C ASN A 37 -11.43 -17.04 -23.99
N GLY A 38 -12.39 -17.78 -24.53
CA GLY A 38 -12.19 -18.47 -25.80
C GLY A 38 -13.42 -19.22 -26.26
N VAL A 39 -13.39 -19.71 -27.50
CA VAL A 39 -14.50 -20.48 -28.06
C VAL A 39 -14.51 -21.88 -27.43
N PRO A 40 -15.63 -22.31 -26.80
CA PRO A 40 -15.76 -23.67 -26.27
C PRO A 40 -15.49 -24.70 -27.37
N VAL A 41 -14.89 -25.85 -27.01
CA VAL A 41 -14.44 -26.92 -27.94
C VAL A 41 -13.19 -26.58 -28.77
N LEU A 42 -13.14 -25.43 -29.44
CA LEU A 42 -11.99 -25.07 -30.30
C LEU A 42 -10.72 -24.74 -29.50
N ARG A 43 -10.87 -24.17 -28.30
CA ARG A 43 -9.73 -23.82 -27.43
C ARG A 43 -8.90 -25.01 -26.93
N THR A 44 -9.44 -26.23 -27.00
CA THR A 44 -8.79 -27.47 -26.53
C THR A 44 -8.12 -28.28 -27.65
N VAL A 45 -8.23 -27.84 -28.91
CA VAL A 45 -7.64 -28.57 -30.05
C VAL A 45 -6.12 -28.46 -29.99
N PRO A 46 -5.38 -29.58 -30.03
CA PRO A 46 -3.92 -29.57 -30.12
C PRO A 46 -3.49 -28.76 -31.35
N VAL A 47 -2.35 -28.06 -31.27
CA VAL A 47 -1.77 -27.26 -32.37
C VAL A 47 -2.46 -25.91 -32.63
N VAL A 48 -3.80 -25.84 -32.66
CA VAL A 48 -4.53 -24.62 -33.09
C VAL A 48 -5.37 -23.97 -32.00
N GLY A 49 -5.57 -24.60 -30.83
CA GLY A 49 -6.44 -24.08 -29.77
C GLY A 49 -6.02 -22.70 -29.23
N ASP A 50 -4.74 -22.35 -29.37
CA ASP A 50 -4.19 -21.05 -28.96
C ASP A 50 -4.69 -19.88 -29.80
N LEU A 51 -5.11 -20.13 -31.06
CA LEU A 51 -5.70 -19.10 -31.93
C LEU A 51 -7.16 -18.76 -31.55
N PHE A 52 -7.81 -19.63 -30.76
CA PHE A 52 -9.21 -19.50 -30.36
C PHE A 52 -9.39 -19.14 -28.88
N LYS A 53 -8.30 -18.76 -28.21
CA LYS A 53 -8.31 -18.25 -26.83
C LYS A 53 -7.62 -16.90 -26.75
N GLN A 54 -8.15 -16.05 -25.88
CA GLN A 54 -7.62 -14.75 -25.52
C GLN A 54 -7.25 -14.81 -24.04
N LYS A 55 -5.97 -14.58 -23.75
CA LYS A 55 -5.45 -14.47 -22.39
C LYS A 55 -5.32 -13.00 -22.03
N ALA A 56 -5.73 -12.65 -20.82
CA ALA A 56 -5.52 -11.35 -20.21
C ALA A 56 -4.97 -11.57 -18.81
N ASP A 57 -3.69 -11.26 -18.63
CA ASP A 57 -3.04 -11.26 -17.32
C ASP A 57 -3.00 -9.81 -16.81
N LYS A 58 -3.52 -9.57 -15.60
CA LYS A 58 -3.36 -8.31 -14.88
C LYS A 58 -2.55 -8.56 -13.62
N VAL A 59 -1.45 -7.83 -13.49
CA VAL A 59 -0.63 -7.81 -12.28
C VAL A 59 -0.84 -6.47 -11.59
N ARG A 60 -1.24 -6.50 -10.33
CA ARG A 60 -1.32 -5.31 -9.47
C ARG A 60 -0.43 -5.53 -8.25
N ARG A 61 0.54 -4.63 -8.06
CA ARG A 61 1.43 -4.62 -6.90
C ARG A 61 1.14 -3.39 -6.03
N VAL A 62 1.01 -3.60 -4.73
CA VAL A 62 0.80 -2.55 -3.74
C VAL A 62 1.90 -2.63 -2.69
N GLU A 63 2.62 -1.52 -2.50
CA GLU A 63 3.67 -1.39 -1.50
C GLU A 63 3.24 -0.34 -0.48
N LEU A 64 3.15 -0.73 0.79
CA LEU A 64 2.86 0.16 1.91
C LEU A 64 4.05 0.17 2.85
N ILE A 65 4.56 1.35 3.17
CA ILE A 65 5.65 1.55 4.12
C ILE A 65 5.15 2.48 5.22
N LEU A 66 5.27 2.05 6.47
CA LEU A 66 4.95 2.83 7.65
C LEU A 66 6.25 3.28 8.33
N MET A 67 6.46 4.59 8.39
CA MET A 67 7.62 5.21 9.00
C MET A 67 7.19 6.11 10.16
N LEU A 68 8.05 6.21 11.18
CA LEU A 68 7.84 7.08 12.32
C LEU A 68 9.12 7.85 12.61
N THR A 69 9.00 9.16 12.83
CA THR A 69 10.11 10.01 13.29
C THR A 69 9.71 10.64 14.62
N PRO A 70 10.19 10.12 15.77
CA PRO A 70 9.86 10.67 17.07
C PRO A 70 10.59 12.00 17.27
N ARG A 71 9.93 12.96 17.90
CA ARG A 71 10.53 14.26 18.25
C ARG A 71 10.18 14.62 19.68
N VAL A 72 11.21 14.71 20.53
CA VAL A 72 11.09 15.06 21.94
C VAL A 72 11.58 16.49 22.15
N THR A 73 10.76 17.34 22.76
CA THR A 73 11.16 18.68 23.22
C THR A 73 10.68 18.92 24.64
N ARG A 74 11.43 19.74 25.39
CA ARG A 74 11.12 20.15 26.76
C ARG A 74 10.36 21.49 26.81
N ASN A 75 10.19 22.14 25.66
CA ASN A 75 9.57 23.46 25.56
C ASN A 75 8.27 23.37 24.76
N ALA A 76 7.14 23.56 25.44
CA ALA A 76 5.81 23.51 24.83
C ALA A 76 5.62 24.56 23.72
N THR A 77 6.21 25.75 23.88
CA THR A 77 6.12 26.83 22.90
C THR A 77 6.73 26.47 21.55
N GLN A 78 7.78 25.64 21.55
CA GLN A 78 8.39 25.14 20.30
C GLN A 78 7.49 24.12 19.57
N ILE A 79 6.64 23.36 20.27
CA ILE A 79 5.74 22.40 19.61
C ILE A 79 4.69 23.17 18.80
N GLU A 80 4.09 24.20 19.40
CA GLU A 80 3.06 25.00 18.74
C GLU A 80 3.59 25.68 17.48
N GLU A 81 4.81 26.20 17.52
CA GLU A 81 5.48 26.81 16.36
C GLU A 81 5.72 25.78 15.25
N LEU A 82 6.24 24.59 15.59
CA LEU A 82 6.43 23.52 14.60
C LEU A 82 5.13 23.00 14.01
N VAL A 83 4.08 22.87 14.81
CA VAL A 83 2.76 22.44 14.33
C VAL A 83 2.21 23.46 13.33
N ARG A 84 2.34 24.76 13.63
CA ARG A 84 1.96 25.85 12.71
C ARG A 84 2.75 25.79 11.41
N LEU A 85 4.07 25.58 11.49
CA LEU A 85 4.93 25.45 10.31
C LEU A 85 4.56 24.23 9.44
N LEU A 86 4.17 23.11 10.04
CA LEU A 86 3.71 21.92 9.30
C LEU A 86 2.32 22.11 8.69
N GLN A 87 1.43 22.81 9.39
CA GLN A 87 0.09 23.12 8.90
C GLN A 87 0.13 24.07 7.69
N ASP A 88 0.92 25.14 7.74
CA ASP A 88 1.07 26.09 6.63
C ASP A 88 1.60 25.42 5.35
N GLN A 89 2.45 24.40 5.48
CA GLN A 89 2.94 23.65 4.32
C GLN A 89 1.95 22.61 3.77
N THR A 90 1.01 22.13 4.58
CA THR A 90 0.04 21.11 4.15
C THR A 90 -1.06 21.72 3.26
N HIS A 91 -1.30 23.02 3.36
CA HIS A 91 -2.27 23.74 2.53
C HIS A 91 -1.74 24.17 1.15
N ALA A 92 -0.47 23.90 0.84
CA ALA A 92 0.18 24.29 -0.42
C ALA A 92 0.27 23.15 -1.47
N ARG A 93 -0.43 22.02 -1.26
CA ARG A 93 -0.48 20.88 -2.18
C ARG A 93 -1.90 20.43 -2.48
#